data_AF-A0A1J5QWS1-F1
#
_entry.id   AF-A0A1J5QWS1-F1
#
_cell.length_a   1.000
_cell.length_b   1.000
_cell.length_c   1.000
_cell.angle_alpha   90.00
_cell.angle_beta   90.00
_cell.angle_gamma   90.00
#
_symmetry.space_group_name_H-M   'P 1'
#
loop_
_entity.id
_entity.type
_entity.pdbx_description
1 polymer ?
#
loop_
_entity_poly.entity_id
_entity_poly.type
_entity_poly.pdbx_seq_one_letter_code
_entity_poly.pdbx_strand_id
1 'polypeptide(L)'
;MANCELCGRPTDAHDRQVRFRLPDPVLRASEQDRAQGTWKTHEDPNAAVMMMVPELGAFVRALLPVQLTGGHTVTFGVLVGVHADDLKRAFDSWWAPEYVNLTLEGRLANALPPWEVFAAPVSLAVTDPDATPFCVASTDSGLQSVLTREWDHELVLAALPT
;
A
#
# COMPACT_ATOMS: atom_id res chain seq x y z
N MET A 1 -7.65 -11.49 -24.35
CA MET A 1 -7.38 -11.92 -22.97
C MET A 1 -6.54 -13.18 -23.06
N ALA A 2 -5.32 -13.17 -22.53
CA ALA A 2 -4.52 -14.39 -22.47
C ALA A 2 -5.03 -15.23 -21.30
N ASN A 3 -4.97 -16.56 -21.43
CA ASN A 3 -5.32 -17.47 -20.36
C ASN A 3 -4.03 -18.14 -19.87
N CYS A 4 -3.92 -18.37 -18.56
CA CYS A 4 -2.80 -19.09 -17.98
C CYS A 4 -2.78 -20.52 -18.52
N GLU A 5 -1.66 -20.92 -19.13
CA GLU A 5 -1.51 -22.25 -19.76
C GLU A 5 -1.54 -23.41 -18.73
N LEU A 6 -1.37 -23.10 -17.44
CA LEU A 6 -1.39 -24.08 -16.36
C LEU A 6 -2.79 -24.36 -15.79
N CYS A 7 -3.70 -23.37 -15.78
CA CYS A 7 -5.01 -23.52 -15.13
C CYS A 7 -6.21 -23.04 -15.96
N GLY A 8 -5.99 -22.43 -17.13
CA GLY A 8 -7.03 -21.98 -18.05
C GLY A 8 -7.80 -20.72 -17.63
N ARG A 9 -7.49 -20.10 -16.49
CA ARG A 9 -8.08 -18.82 -16.05
C ARG A 9 -7.45 -17.63 -16.78
N PRO A 10 -8.16 -16.49 -16.90
CA PRO A 10 -7.62 -15.28 -17.51
C PRO A 10 -6.35 -14.77 -16.79
N THR A 11 -5.32 -14.30 -17.50
CA THR A 11 -4.07 -13.78 -16.91
C THR A 11 -4.30 -12.61 -15.95
N ASP A 12 -5.31 -11.78 -16.20
CA ASP A 12 -5.78 -10.71 -15.30
C ASP A 12 -6.47 -11.23 -14.02
N ALA A 13 -6.83 -12.52 -13.97
CA ALA A 13 -7.24 -13.15 -12.71
C ALA A 13 -6.04 -13.47 -11.80
N HIS A 14 -4.82 -13.49 -12.36
CA HIS A 14 -3.57 -13.82 -11.68
C HIS A 14 -2.79 -12.59 -11.21
N ASP A 15 -2.87 -11.48 -11.96
CA ASP A 15 -2.38 -10.18 -11.51
C ASP A 15 -3.49 -9.39 -10.83
N ARG A 16 -3.46 -9.31 -9.49
CA ARG A 16 -4.51 -8.64 -8.71
C ARG A 16 -4.03 -7.33 -8.12
N GLN A 17 -4.89 -6.32 -8.19
CA GLN A 17 -4.74 -5.09 -7.43
C GLN A 17 -5.68 -5.12 -6.23
N VAL A 18 -5.12 -5.18 -5.03
CA VAL A 18 -5.87 -5.17 -3.77
C VAL A 18 -5.68 -3.83 -3.12
N ARG A 19 -6.74 -3.02 -3.04
CA ARG A 19 -6.63 -1.65 -2.51
C ARG A 19 -7.27 -1.53 -1.15
N PHE A 20 -6.46 -1.29 -0.13
CA PHE A 20 -6.97 -0.91 1.18
C PHE A 20 -7.49 0.52 1.12
N ARG A 21 -8.75 0.71 1.51
CA ARG A 21 -9.41 2.02 1.47
C ARG A 21 -8.94 2.95 2.58
N LEU A 22 -8.74 2.39 3.77
CA LEU A 22 -8.39 3.10 4.99
C LEU A 22 -7.30 2.34 5.76
N PRO A 23 -6.48 3.02 6.58
CA PRO A 23 -5.63 2.37 7.57
C PRO A 23 -6.45 1.54 8.57
N ASP A 24 -5.92 0.42 9.04
CA ASP A 24 -6.58 -0.43 10.05
C ASP A 24 -6.89 0.32 11.35
N PRO A 25 -6.03 1.23 11.87
CA PRO A 25 -6.37 2.06 13.02
C PRO A 25 -7.63 2.92 12.80
N VAL A 26 -7.79 3.48 11.60
CA VAL A 26 -8.96 4.31 11.23
C VAL A 26 -10.22 3.43 11.11
N LEU A 27 -10.10 2.24 10.51
CA LEU A 27 -11.21 1.29 10.39
C LEU A 27 -11.74 0.83 11.75
N ARG A 28 -10.84 0.58 12.71
CA ARG A 28 -11.20 0.11 14.06
C ARG A 28 -11.87 1.19 14.90
N ALA A 29 -11.51 2.45 14.67
CA ALA A 29 -12.06 3.57 15.41
C ALA A 29 -13.24 4.19 14.65
N SER A 30 -14.31 3.43 14.42
CA SER A 30 -15.45 3.68 13.51
C SER A 30 -16.06 5.10 13.41
N GLU A 31 -15.75 6.02 14.34
CA GLU A 31 -16.16 7.43 14.31
C GLU A 31 -15.08 8.39 13.75
N GLN A 32 -13.81 7.96 13.66
CA GLN A 32 -12.65 8.81 13.35
C GLN A 32 -12.46 9.08 11.85
N ASP A 33 -12.95 8.22 10.95
CA ASP A 33 -12.91 8.49 9.50
C ASP A 33 -13.72 9.75 9.11
N ARG A 34 -14.70 10.12 9.94
CA ARG A 34 -15.52 11.34 9.82
C ARG A 34 -15.32 12.31 10.97
N ALA A 35 -14.32 12.10 11.82
CA ALA A 35 -14.05 13.02 12.91
C ALA A 35 -13.76 14.41 12.35
N GLN A 36 -14.25 15.42 13.08
CA GLN A 36 -14.01 16.81 12.76
C GLN A 36 -12.49 17.06 12.73
N GLY A 37 -11.98 17.55 11.60
CA GLY A 37 -10.54 17.80 11.40
C GLY A 37 -9.80 16.72 10.62
N THR A 38 -10.45 15.62 10.21
CA THR A 38 -9.88 14.69 9.24
C THR A 38 -9.71 15.37 7.88
N TRP A 39 -8.51 15.29 7.33
CA TRP A 39 -8.17 15.82 6.01
C TRP A 39 -7.74 14.69 5.07
N LYS A 40 -8.10 14.79 3.79
CA LYS A 40 -7.73 13.85 2.73
C LYS A 40 -7.48 14.63 1.44
N THR A 41 -6.61 14.10 0.58
CA THR A 41 -6.38 14.66 -0.78
C THR A 41 -7.62 14.60 -1.67
N HIS A 42 -8.46 13.58 -1.47
CA HIS A 42 -9.76 13.44 -2.12
C HIS A 42 -10.81 12.99 -1.09
N GLU A 43 -12.07 13.41 -1.27
CA GLU A 43 -13.17 12.97 -0.41
C GLU A 43 -13.41 11.46 -0.52
N ASP A 44 -13.27 10.91 -1.73
CA ASP A 44 -13.36 9.46 -1.96
C ASP A 44 -12.12 8.74 -1.37
N PRO A 45 -12.30 7.82 -0.40
CA PRO A 45 -11.20 7.00 0.12
C PRO A 45 -10.51 6.15 -0.95
N ASN A 46 -11.20 5.83 -2.05
CA ASN A 46 -10.63 5.14 -3.20
C ASN A 46 -9.85 6.09 -4.12
N ALA A 47 -9.83 7.38 -3.90
CA ALA A 47 -8.98 8.32 -4.65
C ALA A 47 -7.89 8.90 -3.75
N ALA A 48 -8.16 9.04 -2.44
CA ALA A 48 -7.24 9.63 -1.49
C ALA A 48 -5.88 8.91 -1.45
N VAL A 49 -4.82 9.67 -1.76
CA VAL A 49 -3.41 9.24 -1.69
C VAL A 49 -2.70 9.70 -0.42
N MET A 50 -3.33 10.62 0.30
CA MET A 50 -2.87 11.13 1.58
C MET A 50 -4.06 11.39 2.49
N MET A 51 -3.82 11.21 3.78
CA MET A 51 -4.81 11.42 4.83
C MET A 51 -4.12 11.91 6.10
N MET A 52 -4.76 12.82 6.82
CA MET A 52 -4.44 13.17 8.19
C MET A 52 -5.69 12.98 9.04
N VAL A 53 -5.58 12.14 10.06
CA VAL A 53 -6.67 11.89 11.00
C VAL A 53 -6.23 12.38 12.38
N PRO A 54 -7.02 13.25 13.04
CA PRO A 54 -6.73 13.66 14.42
C PRO A 54 -6.48 12.45 15.32
N GLU A 55 -5.49 12.56 16.20
CA GLU A 55 -5.08 11.53 17.18
C GLU A 55 -4.46 10.24 16.60
N LEU A 56 -4.72 9.91 15.33
CA LEU A 56 -4.14 8.73 14.66
C LEU A 56 -2.91 9.05 13.81
N GLY A 57 -2.83 10.27 13.26
CA GLY A 57 -1.65 10.75 12.54
C GLY A 57 -1.83 10.87 11.02
N ALA A 58 -0.69 10.90 10.34
CA ALA A 58 -0.57 11.16 8.91
C ALA A 58 -0.30 9.85 8.14
N PHE A 59 -0.95 9.70 6.99
CA PHE A 59 -0.86 8.51 6.16
C PHE A 59 -0.65 8.86 4.69
N VAL A 60 0.22 8.10 4.03
CA VAL A 60 0.48 8.17 2.58
C VAL A 60 0.14 6.83 1.96
N ARG A 61 -0.47 6.85 0.78
CA ARG A 61 -0.75 5.65 -0.01
C ARG A 61 0.51 5.22 -0.75
N ALA A 62 0.78 3.92 -0.70
CA ALA A 62 1.89 3.30 -1.39
C ALA A 62 1.46 2.00 -2.08
N LEU A 63 2.26 1.56 -3.06
CA LEU A 63 2.12 0.28 -3.74
C LEU A 63 3.11 -0.72 -3.18
N LEU A 64 2.63 -1.92 -2.87
CA LEU A 64 3.43 -3.03 -2.42
C LEU A 64 3.23 -4.20 -3.40
N PRO A 65 4.11 -4.33 -4.40
CA PRO A 65 4.11 -5.49 -5.29
C PRO A 65 4.67 -6.70 -4.55
N VAL A 66 3.98 -7.83 -4.66
CA VAL A 66 4.39 -9.15 -4.15
C VAL A 66 4.54 -10.09 -5.32
N GLN A 67 5.72 -10.67 -5.45
CA GLN A 67 6.02 -11.64 -6.49
C GLN A 67 5.43 -12.99 -6.14
N LEU A 68 4.69 -13.57 -7.09
CA LEU A 68 4.04 -14.85 -6.97
C LEU A 68 4.66 -15.87 -7.92
N THR A 69 4.59 -17.14 -7.54
CA THR A 69 5.04 -18.26 -8.38
C THR A 69 4.34 -18.22 -9.74
N GLY A 70 5.09 -18.60 -10.78
CA GLY A 70 4.60 -18.54 -12.17
C GLY A 70 4.77 -17.18 -12.83
N GLY A 71 5.51 -16.25 -12.19
CA GLY A 71 5.81 -14.92 -12.75
C GLY A 71 4.65 -13.93 -12.64
N HIS A 72 3.70 -14.18 -11.73
CA HIS A 72 2.57 -13.30 -11.46
C HIS A 72 2.89 -12.29 -10.36
N THR A 73 2.15 -11.19 -10.32
CA THR A 73 2.31 -10.17 -9.27
C THR A 73 0.96 -9.76 -8.69
N VAL A 74 0.87 -9.80 -7.36
CA VAL A 74 -0.19 -9.13 -6.61
C VAL A 74 0.33 -7.77 -6.18
N THR A 75 -0.43 -6.69 -6.38
CA THR A 75 -0.06 -5.36 -5.89
C THR A 75 -1.06 -4.87 -4.86
N PHE A 76 -0.58 -4.62 -3.65
CA PHE A 76 -1.38 -4.02 -2.60
C PHE A 76 -1.25 -2.50 -2.60
N GLY A 77 -2.37 -1.78 -2.69
CA GLY A 77 -2.46 -0.37 -2.40
C GLY A 77 -2.65 -0.17 -0.89
N VAL A 78 -1.54 -0.01 -0.17
CA VAL A 78 -1.49 0.11 1.29
C VAL A 78 -1.46 1.57 1.75
N LEU A 79 -1.81 1.80 3.01
CA LEU A 79 -1.56 3.06 3.70
C LEU A 79 -0.35 2.88 4.63
N VAL A 80 0.51 3.89 4.65
CA VAL A 80 1.72 3.94 5.47
C VAL A 80 1.63 5.16 6.38
N GLY A 81 1.70 4.92 7.69
CA GLY A 81 1.80 5.98 8.69
C GLY A 81 3.16 6.64 8.61
N VAL A 82 3.19 7.96 8.40
CA VAL A 82 4.40 8.77 8.27
C VAL A 82 4.40 9.91 9.29
N HIS A 83 5.54 10.56 9.48
CA HIS A 83 5.57 11.78 10.29
C HIS A 83 4.76 12.91 9.59
N ALA A 84 4.14 13.80 10.37
CA ALA A 84 3.34 14.89 9.80
C ALA A 84 4.16 15.84 8.91
N ASP A 85 5.42 16.09 9.28
CA ASP A 85 6.35 16.86 8.45
C ASP A 85 6.65 16.16 7.12
N ASP A 86 6.75 14.83 7.12
CA ASP A 86 7.00 14.05 5.91
C ASP A 86 5.79 14.03 5.00
N LEU A 87 4.57 13.97 5.57
CA LEU A 87 3.33 14.15 4.81
C LEU A 87 3.29 15.52 4.13
N LYS A 88 3.67 16.58 4.84
CA LYS A 88 3.73 17.92 4.27
C LYS A 88 4.75 18.00 3.13
N ARG A 89 5.96 17.47 3.32
CA ARG A 89 6.98 17.41 2.25
C ARG A 89 6.48 16.64 1.03
N ALA A 90 5.80 15.51 1.26
CA ALA A 90 5.20 14.73 0.20
C ALA A 90 4.11 15.50 -0.54
N PHE A 91 3.24 16.22 0.18
CA PHE A 91 2.18 17.04 -0.42
C PHE A 91 2.73 18.15 -1.30
N ASP A 92 3.79 18.83 -0.84
CA ASP A 92 4.42 19.92 -1.57
C ASP A 92 5.09 19.45 -2.88
N SER A 93 5.58 18.20 -2.94
CA SER A 93 6.23 17.65 -4.13
C SER A 93 5.32 16.79 -5.02
N TRP A 94 4.14 16.38 -4.55
CA TRP A 94 3.35 15.30 -5.17
C TRP A 94 2.96 15.54 -6.63
N TRP A 95 2.69 16.79 -7.00
CA TRP A 95 2.34 17.19 -8.37
C TRP A 95 3.45 18.00 -9.04
N ALA A 96 4.64 18.00 -8.45
CA ALA A 96 5.79 18.71 -8.94
C ALA A 96 6.75 17.73 -9.64
N PRO A 97 7.60 18.19 -10.58
CA PRO A 97 8.59 17.32 -11.23
C PRO A 97 9.54 16.63 -10.24
N GLU A 98 9.76 17.23 -9.07
CA GLU A 98 10.59 16.71 -7.99
C GLU A 98 10.00 15.46 -7.32
N TYR A 99 8.74 15.12 -7.60
CA TYR A 99 8.07 13.92 -7.08
C TYR A 99 8.91 12.65 -7.26
N VAL A 100 9.61 12.51 -8.39
CA VAL A 100 10.47 11.35 -8.69
C VAL A 100 11.60 11.12 -7.67
N ASN A 101 11.96 12.16 -6.91
CA ASN A 101 12.99 12.09 -5.88
C ASN A 101 12.40 11.88 -4.48
N LEU A 102 11.07 11.75 -4.36
CA LEU A 102 10.41 11.58 -3.08
C LEU A 102 10.74 10.21 -2.49
N THR A 103 11.33 10.25 -1.29
CA THR A 103 11.49 9.10 -0.41
C THR A 103 10.87 9.40 0.94
N LEU A 104 10.24 8.38 1.53
CA LEU A 104 9.56 8.49 2.81
C LEU A 104 9.89 7.27 3.66
N GLU A 105 9.99 7.48 4.97
CA GLU A 105 10.05 6.40 5.95
C GLU A 105 8.75 6.39 6.75
N GLY A 106 8.24 5.20 7.04
CA GLY A 106 7.00 5.09 7.78
C GLY A 106 6.77 3.70 8.35
N ARG A 107 5.52 3.45 8.74
CA ARG A 107 5.06 2.15 9.22
C ARG A 107 3.82 1.72 8.49
N LEU A 108 3.78 0.45 8.12
CA LEU A 108 2.63 -0.12 7.46
C LEU A 108 1.38 0.00 8.34
N ALA A 109 0.33 0.62 7.81
CA ALA A 109 -0.90 0.89 8.55
C ALA A 109 -2.05 -0.06 8.17
N ASN A 110 -1.81 -1.02 7.28
CA ASN A 110 -2.73 -2.12 6.95
C ASN A 110 -2.08 -3.45 7.28
N ALA A 111 -2.84 -4.39 7.85
CA ALA A 111 -2.39 -5.76 7.99
C ALA A 111 -2.34 -6.43 6.61
N LEU A 112 -1.24 -7.12 6.29
CA LEU A 112 -1.10 -7.84 5.02
C LEU A 112 -1.45 -9.32 5.19
N PRO A 113 -2.54 -9.80 4.59
CA PRO A 113 -2.79 -11.23 4.46
C PRO A 113 -1.94 -11.81 3.31
N PRO A 114 -1.45 -13.05 3.41
CA PRO A 114 -1.56 -13.99 4.54
C PRO A 114 -0.47 -13.82 5.63
N TRP A 115 0.39 -12.81 5.55
CA TRP A 115 1.64 -12.76 6.31
C TRP A 115 1.53 -12.21 7.74
N GLU A 116 0.36 -11.69 8.14
CA GLU A 116 0.13 -11.07 9.45
C GLU A 116 1.09 -9.90 9.77
N VAL A 117 1.68 -9.30 8.73
CA VAL A 117 2.57 -8.15 8.85
C VAL A 117 1.74 -6.89 9.06
N PHE A 118 2.00 -6.18 10.16
CA PHE A 118 1.34 -4.92 10.52
C PHE A 118 2.28 -4.03 11.33
N ALA A 119 2.16 -2.71 11.21
CA ALA A 119 3.00 -1.72 11.89
C ALA A 119 4.52 -1.85 11.63
N ALA A 120 4.90 -2.66 10.63
CA ALA A 120 6.27 -2.89 10.24
C ALA A 120 6.88 -1.60 9.63
N PRO A 121 8.12 -1.21 10.00
CA PRO A 121 8.83 -0.12 9.35
C PRO A 121 8.96 -0.36 7.85
N VAL A 122 8.75 0.66 7.03
CA VAL A 122 8.82 0.55 5.57
C VAL A 122 9.37 1.82 4.96
N SER A 123 10.27 1.65 4.00
CA SER A 123 10.83 2.73 3.18
C SER A 123 10.07 2.79 1.85
N LEU A 124 9.69 3.99 1.45
CA LEU A 124 8.97 4.28 0.23
C LEU A 124 9.84 5.06 -0.75
N ALA A 125 9.73 4.75 -2.03
CA ALA A 125 10.37 5.53 -3.10
C ALA A 125 9.49 5.57 -4.35
N VAL A 126 9.56 6.67 -5.09
CA VAL A 126 8.90 6.79 -6.39
C VAL A 126 9.77 6.09 -7.45
N THR A 127 9.29 4.96 -7.95
CA THR A 127 9.93 4.22 -9.05
C THR A 127 9.24 4.44 -10.40
N ASP A 128 8.03 4.98 -10.37
CA ASP A 128 7.22 5.36 -11.53
C ASP A 128 6.58 6.74 -11.25
N PRO A 129 6.88 7.78 -12.05
CA PRO A 129 6.34 9.13 -11.85
C PRO A 129 4.81 9.20 -11.93
N ASP A 130 4.17 8.27 -12.63
CA ASP A 130 2.72 8.25 -12.84
C ASP A 130 1.97 7.43 -11.78
N ALA A 131 2.70 6.83 -10.82
CA ALA A 131 2.15 6.01 -9.74
C ALA A 131 2.41 6.60 -8.36
N THR A 132 1.66 6.16 -7.35
CA THR A 132 2.01 6.43 -5.94
C THR A 132 3.33 5.73 -5.58
N PRO A 133 4.06 6.16 -4.54
CA PRO A 133 5.35 5.57 -4.17
C PRO A 133 5.24 4.07 -3.89
N PHE A 134 6.33 3.34 -4.11
CA PHE A 134 6.41 1.91 -3.86
C PHE A 134 7.07 1.62 -2.52
N CYS A 135 6.62 0.58 -1.83
CA CYS A 135 7.36 -0.03 -0.72
C CYS A 135 8.60 -0.71 -1.29
N VAL A 136 9.79 -0.21 -0.95
CA VAL A 136 11.06 -0.67 -1.55
C VAL A 136 11.96 -1.43 -0.58
N ALA A 137 11.83 -1.19 0.72
CA ALA A 137 12.62 -1.87 1.74
C ALA A 137 11.93 -1.88 3.10
N SER A 138 12.37 -2.80 3.96
CA SER A 138 11.99 -2.85 5.36
C SER A 138 13.12 -3.40 6.22
N THR A 139 13.23 -2.89 7.45
CA THR A 139 14.09 -3.50 8.49
C THR A 139 13.37 -4.60 9.26
N ASP A 140 12.06 -4.76 9.07
CA ASP A 140 11.29 -5.89 9.59
C ASP A 140 11.48 -7.10 8.68
N SER A 141 11.86 -8.23 9.26
CA SER A 141 12.15 -9.44 8.49
C SER A 141 10.93 -10.04 7.80
N GLY A 142 9.73 -9.85 8.38
CA GLY A 142 8.47 -10.28 7.80
C GLY A 142 8.17 -9.49 6.53
N LEU A 143 8.11 -8.16 6.63
CA LEU A 143 7.86 -7.29 5.48
C LEU A 143 8.97 -7.39 4.42
N GLN A 144 10.23 -7.47 4.84
CA GLN A 144 11.35 -7.67 3.90
C GLN A 144 11.22 -8.98 3.12
N SER A 145 10.74 -10.05 3.76
CA SER A 145 10.46 -11.33 3.08
C SER A 145 9.31 -11.19 2.09
N VAL A 146 8.25 -10.45 2.44
CA VAL A 146 7.13 -10.18 1.52
C VAL A 146 7.61 -9.45 0.26
N LEU A 147 8.49 -8.45 0.42
CA LEU A 147 9.01 -7.63 -0.68
C LEU A 147 9.99 -8.36 -1.61
N THR A 148 10.76 -9.32 -1.08
CA THR A 148 11.91 -9.89 -1.82
C THR A 148 11.75 -11.33 -2.24
N ARG A 149 10.83 -12.08 -1.63
CA ARG A 149 10.62 -13.50 -1.94
C ARG A 149 9.48 -13.68 -2.93
N GLU A 150 9.55 -14.80 -3.63
CA GLU A 150 8.43 -15.33 -4.40
C GLU A 150 7.52 -16.17 -3.47
N TRP A 151 6.21 -15.99 -3.60
CA TRP A 151 5.19 -16.65 -2.78
C TRP A 151 4.28 -17.53 -3.61
N ASP A 152 3.74 -18.59 -3.00
CA ASP A 152 2.82 -19.47 -3.70
C ASP A 152 1.56 -18.70 -4.14
N HIS A 153 1.36 -18.66 -5.45
CA HIS A 153 0.28 -17.91 -6.09
C HIS A 153 -1.11 -18.31 -5.56
N GLU A 154 -1.41 -19.60 -5.43
CA GLU A 154 -2.74 -20.05 -5.00
C GLU A 154 -2.98 -19.74 -3.51
N LEU A 155 -1.96 -19.92 -2.66
CA LEU A 155 -2.07 -19.60 -1.24
C LEU A 155 -2.28 -18.11 -0.99
N VAL A 156 -1.57 -17.24 -1.73
CA VAL A 156 -1.74 -15.79 -1.58
C VAL A 156 -3.12 -15.37 -2.09
N LEU A 157 -3.55 -15.83 -3.27
CA LEU A 157 -4.86 -15.47 -3.82
C LEU A 157 -6.03 -15.95 -2.95
N ALA A 158 -5.91 -17.13 -2.34
CA ALA A 158 -6.94 -17.66 -1.45
C ALA A 158 -7.11 -16.85 -0.15
N ALA A 159 -6.09 -16.10 0.27
CA ALA A 159 -6.10 -15.30 1.48
C ALA A 159 -6.49 -13.83 1.26
N LEU A 160 -6.69 -13.41 0.00
CA LEU A 160 -7.05 -12.02 -0.29
C LEU A 160 -8.46 -11.71 0.23
N PRO A 161 -8.69 -10.49 0.76
CA PRO A 161 -10.02 -10.05 1.14
C PRO A 161 -10.95 -10.01 -0.08
N THR A 162 -12.16 -10.52 0.08
CA THR A 162 -13.23 -10.56 -0.93
C THR A 162 -14.01 -9.26 -1.07
#